data_AF-A0A0S8BE02-F1
#
_entry.id   AF-A0A0S8BE02-F1
#
_cell.length_a   1.000
_cell.length_b   1.000
_cell.length_c   1.000
_cell.angle_alpha   90.00
_cell.angle_beta   90.00
_cell.angle_gamma   90.00
#
_symmetry.space_group_name_H-M   'P 1'
#
loop_
_entity.id
_entity.type
_entity.pdbx_description
1 polymer ?
#
loop_
_entity_poly.entity_id
_entity_poly.type
_entity_poly.pdbx_seq_one_letter_code
_entity_poly.pdbx_strand_id
1 'polypeptide(L)'
;MLVDGLLTPQVHRVRNPLTDETMIAPAPLVATVLDPRERAPLDVAARGRFLPVHAESVTQAIRAVRERPVNTVLLSANQIDASQLAGVSTLVSGFPGVATVAVVSRYSINTTERLLDLGACGVRRVLDLNARDGWQELRALLGDPTTPVAAHIRGRVLPALDTATPSCRSYFDALIRLAPSTATVRALAGRIGVSPSTLMSRFFRARLPSPKRYLATVRLLYAAGLLRAPALSIADAAYRLEYSSPQSFGRHVRSVLGITAAAFRQRYTLETALEHFVARLIVPYRSVFRTFRPLDYGVPDPGHLREAFRTGVRRATTRYSG
;
A
#
# COMPACT_ATOMS: atom_id res chain seq x y z
N MET A 1 -33.01 35.10 -45.40
CA MET A 1 -32.81 35.88 -44.16
C MET A 1 -32.72 34.89 -43.02
N LEU A 2 -31.58 34.88 -42.34
CA LEU A 2 -31.17 33.89 -41.34
C LEU A 2 -31.87 34.11 -40.00
N VAL A 3 -32.12 32.99 -39.34
CA VAL A 3 -32.83 32.81 -38.07
C VAL A 3 -31.82 32.96 -36.92
N ASP A 4 -32.13 33.81 -35.94
CA ASP A 4 -31.31 34.04 -34.74
C ASP A 4 -31.83 33.15 -33.59
N GLY A 5 -31.03 32.16 -33.21
CA GLY A 5 -31.30 31.22 -32.12
C GLY A 5 -30.24 31.34 -31.04
N LEU A 6 -30.62 31.88 -29.88
CA LEU A 6 -29.83 31.98 -28.66
C LEU A 6 -29.30 30.60 -28.23
N LEU A 7 -27.98 30.40 -28.32
CA LEU A 7 -27.26 29.29 -27.70
C LEU A 7 -26.41 29.80 -26.55
N THR A 8 -26.89 29.55 -25.34
CA THR A 8 -26.16 29.64 -24.07
C THR A 8 -24.91 28.74 -24.13
N PRO A 9 -23.72 29.22 -23.73
CA PRO A 9 -22.53 28.37 -23.73
C PRO A 9 -22.67 27.28 -22.64
N GLN A 10 -22.85 26.05 -23.10
CA GLN A 10 -22.78 24.84 -22.28
C GLN A 10 -21.37 24.71 -21.70
N VAL A 11 -21.20 25.12 -20.44
CA VAL A 11 -20.01 24.83 -19.65
C VAL A 11 -19.91 23.32 -19.52
N HIS A 12 -19.13 22.68 -20.38
CA HIS A 12 -18.73 21.29 -20.23
C HIS A 12 -18.02 21.15 -18.88
N ARG A 13 -18.75 20.64 -17.87
CA ARG A 13 -18.15 20.08 -16.65
C ARG A 13 -17.26 18.93 -17.09
N VAL A 14 -15.98 19.21 -17.28
CA VAL A 14 -14.95 18.19 -17.41
C VAL A 14 -14.97 17.41 -16.11
N ARG A 15 -15.47 16.17 -16.16
CA ARG A 15 -15.44 15.23 -15.05
C ARG A 15 -13.99 15.12 -14.58
N ASN A 16 -13.77 15.45 -13.31
CA ASN A 16 -12.48 15.24 -12.65
C ASN A 16 -12.25 13.73 -12.51
N PRO A 17 -11.26 13.13 -13.21
CA PRO A 17 -11.04 11.68 -13.19
C PRO A 17 -10.55 11.17 -11.82
N LEU A 18 -10.18 12.07 -10.90
CA LEU A 18 -9.73 11.72 -9.55
C LEU A 18 -10.86 11.57 -8.51
N THR A 19 -12.12 11.82 -8.90
CA THR A 19 -13.25 11.79 -7.94
C THR A 19 -14.20 10.60 -8.09
N ASP A 20 -14.09 9.77 -9.14
CA ASP A 20 -15.09 8.70 -9.37
C ASP A 20 -14.53 7.33 -9.75
N GLU A 21 -13.25 7.22 -10.07
CA GLU A 21 -12.56 5.92 -10.05
C GLU A 21 -11.81 5.81 -8.74
N THR A 22 -12.49 5.25 -7.74
CA THR A 22 -11.82 4.67 -6.58
C THR A 22 -10.76 3.74 -7.14
N MET A 23 -9.49 4.16 -7.17
CA MET A 23 -8.35 3.30 -7.49
C MET A 23 -8.40 2.14 -6.50
N ILE A 24 -9.05 1.04 -6.90
CA ILE A 24 -9.37 -0.09 -6.03
C ILE A 24 -8.05 -0.58 -5.45
N ALA A 25 -7.85 -0.36 -4.14
CA ALA A 25 -6.74 -0.97 -3.45
C ALA A 25 -6.83 -2.48 -3.71
N PRO A 26 -5.71 -3.16 -4.05
CA PRO A 26 -5.75 -4.59 -4.33
C PRO A 26 -6.40 -5.30 -3.15
N ALA A 27 -7.34 -6.21 -3.46
CA ALA A 27 -8.09 -6.92 -2.43
C ALA A 27 -7.11 -7.60 -1.44
N PRO A 28 -7.33 -7.46 -0.11
CA PRO A 28 -6.42 -7.99 0.89
C PRO A 28 -6.17 -9.49 0.70
N LEU A 29 -4.93 -9.92 0.89
CA LEU A 29 -4.57 -11.33 0.86
C LEU A 29 -4.84 -11.95 2.23
N VAL A 30 -5.56 -13.07 2.24
CA VAL A 30 -5.86 -13.83 3.45
C VAL A 30 -5.30 -15.24 3.30
N ALA A 31 -4.31 -15.61 4.11
CA ALA A 31 -3.86 -17.00 4.12
C ALA A 31 -4.83 -17.86 4.93
N THR A 32 -5.01 -19.11 4.53
CA THR A 32 -6.00 -19.95 5.21
C THR A 32 -5.49 -21.39 5.34
N VAL A 33 -5.67 -22.01 6.50
CA VAL A 33 -5.50 -23.45 6.71
C VAL A 33 -6.87 -24.00 7.08
N LEU A 34 -7.60 -24.46 6.08
CA LEU A 34 -9.03 -24.78 6.19
C LEU A 34 -9.31 -26.21 5.78
N ASP A 35 -10.37 -26.75 6.38
CA ASP A 35 -10.99 -27.99 5.91
C ASP A 35 -11.44 -27.79 4.44
N PRO A 36 -11.25 -28.77 3.56
CA PRO A 36 -11.66 -28.66 2.14
C PRO A 36 -13.10 -28.18 1.94
N ARG A 37 -14.03 -28.52 2.85
CA ARG A 37 -15.44 -28.13 2.77
C ARG A 37 -15.69 -26.66 3.12
N GLU A 38 -14.78 -26.02 3.84
CA GLU A 38 -14.84 -24.60 4.20
C GLU A 38 -14.32 -23.69 3.08
N ARG A 39 -13.50 -24.23 2.17
CA ARG A 39 -12.87 -23.46 1.09
C ARG A 39 -13.90 -22.90 0.12
N ALA A 40 -14.81 -23.73 -0.39
CA ALA A 40 -15.79 -23.30 -1.39
C ALA A 40 -16.73 -22.18 -0.88
N PRO A 41 -17.34 -22.26 0.33
CA PRO A 41 -18.10 -21.15 0.89
C PRO A 41 -17.26 -19.88 1.07
N LEU A 42 -16.01 -20.01 1.50
CA LEU A 42 -15.11 -18.88 1.67
C LEU A 42 -14.78 -18.22 0.33
N ASP A 43 -14.48 -18.99 -0.71
CA ASP A 43 -14.20 -18.47 -2.05
C ASP A 43 -15.37 -17.68 -2.62
N VAL A 44 -16.60 -18.17 -2.42
CA VAL A 44 -17.82 -17.45 -2.82
C VAL A 44 -17.94 -16.13 -2.05
N ALA A 45 -17.71 -16.15 -0.73
CA ALA A 45 -17.77 -14.94 0.10
C ALA A 45 -16.64 -13.93 -0.20
N ALA A 46 -15.49 -14.43 -0.65
CA ALA A 46 -14.29 -13.66 -0.96
C ALA A 46 -14.41 -12.83 -2.24
N ARG A 47 -15.27 -13.23 -3.19
CA ARG A 47 -15.43 -12.56 -4.50
C ARG A 47 -15.59 -11.05 -4.34
N GLY A 48 -14.64 -10.29 -4.91
CA GLY A 48 -14.62 -8.83 -4.88
C GLY A 48 -14.26 -8.20 -3.54
N ARG A 49 -13.87 -8.99 -2.53
CA ARG A 49 -13.55 -8.50 -1.17
C ARG A 49 -12.13 -8.80 -0.73
N PHE A 50 -11.66 -10.03 -0.90
CA PHE A 50 -10.32 -10.47 -0.50
C PHE A 50 -9.88 -11.63 -1.39
N LEU A 51 -8.59 -11.96 -1.34
CA LEU A 51 -8.00 -13.03 -2.13
C LEU A 51 -7.48 -14.13 -1.17
N PRO A 52 -8.17 -15.29 -1.09
CA PRO A 52 -7.71 -16.38 -0.25
C PRO A 52 -6.46 -17.04 -0.84
N VAL A 53 -5.55 -17.42 0.05
CA VAL A 53 -4.35 -18.22 -0.25
C VAL A 53 -4.45 -19.48 0.59
N HIS A 54 -5.07 -20.51 0.02
CA HIS A 54 -5.25 -21.78 0.70
C HIS A 54 -3.92 -22.51 0.86
N ALA A 55 -3.57 -22.78 2.11
CA ALA A 55 -2.44 -23.57 2.53
C ALA A 55 -2.94 -24.90 3.12
N GLU A 56 -2.15 -25.96 2.94
CA GLU A 56 -2.46 -27.29 3.48
C GLU A 56 -1.94 -27.48 4.90
N SER A 57 -1.09 -26.57 5.37
CA SER A 57 -0.51 -26.62 6.71
C SER A 57 -0.18 -25.24 7.25
N VAL A 58 0.00 -25.15 8.57
CA VAL A 58 0.46 -23.91 9.23
C VAL A 58 1.83 -23.48 8.72
N THR A 59 2.73 -24.42 8.40
CA THR A 59 4.04 -24.14 7.80
C THR A 59 3.91 -23.45 6.45
N GLN A 60 3.02 -23.94 5.58
CA GLN A 60 2.72 -23.28 4.30
C GLN A 60 2.08 -21.90 4.50
N ALA A 61 1.21 -21.74 5.51
CA ALA A 61 0.63 -20.43 5.84
C ALA A 61 1.69 -19.44 6.33
N ILE A 62 2.64 -19.86 7.17
CA ILE A 62 3.79 -19.05 7.60
C ILE A 62 4.63 -18.62 6.39
N ARG A 63 4.88 -19.52 5.44
CA ARG A 63 5.57 -19.20 4.20
C ARG A 63 4.81 -18.14 3.38
N ALA A 64 3.52 -18.33 3.19
CA ALA A 64 2.66 -17.36 2.49
C ALA A 64 2.66 -15.99 3.17
N VAL A 65 2.63 -15.96 4.51
CA VAL A 65 2.84 -14.75 5.29
C VAL A 65 4.20 -14.17 4.90
N ARG A 66 5.32 -14.85 5.09
CA ARG A 66 6.67 -14.32 4.78
C ARG A 66 6.80 -13.70 3.39
N GLU A 67 6.28 -14.38 2.36
CA GLU A 67 6.49 -14.01 0.96
C GLU A 67 5.52 -12.92 0.45
N ARG A 68 4.34 -12.77 1.07
CA ARG A 68 3.25 -11.95 0.53
C ARG A 68 2.70 -10.98 1.60
N PRO A 69 2.02 -9.88 1.21
CA PRO A 69 1.41 -8.94 2.16
C PRO A 69 0.12 -9.51 2.79
N VAL A 70 0.21 -10.68 3.41
CA VAL A 70 -0.89 -11.29 4.18
C VAL A 70 -0.95 -10.61 5.54
N ASN A 71 -2.12 -10.08 5.88
CA ASN A 71 -2.39 -9.45 7.17
C ASN A 71 -3.36 -10.25 8.05
N THR A 72 -3.94 -11.33 7.53
CA THR A 72 -4.89 -12.19 8.22
C THR A 72 -4.64 -13.66 7.87
N VAL A 73 -4.65 -14.54 8.87
CA VAL A 73 -4.61 -15.99 8.70
C VAL A 73 -5.85 -16.61 9.34
N LEU A 74 -6.60 -17.39 8.56
CA LEU A 74 -7.73 -18.18 9.06
C LEU A 74 -7.28 -19.62 9.33
N LEU A 75 -7.54 -20.14 10.52
CA LEU A 75 -7.17 -21.49 10.93
C LEU A 75 -8.43 -22.27 11.32
N SER A 76 -8.74 -23.35 10.60
CA SER A 76 -9.89 -24.18 10.94
C SER A 76 -9.59 -25.07 12.14
N ALA A 77 -10.43 -24.98 13.17
CA ALA A 77 -10.31 -25.85 14.34
C ALA A 77 -10.44 -27.35 13.99
N ASN A 78 -11.02 -27.69 12.83
CA ASN A 78 -11.13 -29.08 12.38
C ASN A 78 -9.93 -29.53 11.53
N GLN A 79 -9.18 -28.60 10.94
CA GLN A 79 -8.02 -28.89 10.11
C GLN A 79 -6.70 -28.89 10.91
N ILE A 80 -6.65 -28.15 12.03
CA ILE A 80 -5.46 -28.10 12.88
C ILE A 80 -5.44 -29.31 13.82
N ASP A 81 -4.36 -30.07 13.76
CA ASP A 81 -4.05 -31.15 14.70
C ASP A 81 -2.98 -30.73 15.74
N ALA A 82 -2.70 -31.60 16.70
CA ALA A 82 -1.76 -31.34 17.79
C ALA A 82 -0.32 -31.10 17.29
N SER A 83 0.08 -31.72 16.17
CA SER A 83 1.43 -31.56 15.59
C SER A 83 1.65 -30.17 15.01
N GLN A 84 0.57 -29.46 14.65
CA GLN A 84 0.64 -28.13 14.05
C GLN A 84 0.62 -26.99 15.08
N LEU A 85 0.30 -27.25 16.36
CA LEU A 85 0.17 -26.22 17.41
C LEU A 85 1.45 -25.42 17.66
N ALA A 86 2.62 -26.08 17.61
CA ALA A 86 3.91 -25.40 17.70
C ALA A 86 4.10 -24.40 16.53
N GLY A 87 3.63 -24.77 15.34
CA GLY A 87 3.56 -23.88 14.18
C GLY A 87 2.64 -22.69 14.41
N VAL A 88 1.46 -22.90 15.03
CA VAL A 88 0.53 -21.81 15.35
C VAL A 88 1.15 -20.83 16.35
N SER A 89 1.78 -21.34 17.40
CA SER A 89 2.52 -20.51 18.37
C SER A 89 3.62 -19.69 17.68
N THR A 90 4.35 -20.29 16.73
CA THR A 90 5.37 -19.60 15.93
C THR A 90 4.76 -18.53 15.02
N LEU A 91 3.59 -18.79 14.43
CA LEU A 91 2.87 -17.81 13.61
C LEU A 91 2.46 -16.59 14.45
N VAL A 92 1.82 -16.81 15.59
CA VAL A 92 1.30 -15.74 16.45
C VAL A 92 2.43 -14.91 17.06
N SER A 93 3.44 -15.56 17.64
CA SER A 93 4.59 -14.87 18.25
C SER A 93 5.52 -14.25 17.20
N GLY A 94 5.66 -14.90 16.04
CA GLY A 94 6.53 -14.48 14.95
C GLY A 94 6.03 -13.28 14.17
N PHE A 95 4.71 -13.13 14.04
CA PHE A 95 4.05 -12.14 13.19
C PHE A 95 2.92 -11.40 13.94
N PRO A 96 3.22 -10.61 14.99
CA PRO A 96 2.20 -9.96 15.81
C PRO A 96 1.30 -8.96 15.07
N GLY A 97 1.71 -8.49 13.88
CA GLY A 97 0.90 -7.64 13.00
C GLY A 97 -0.05 -8.39 12.08
N VAL A 98 -0.08 -9.73 12.13
CA VAL A 98 -0.96 -10.59 11.33
C VAL A 98 -2.08 -11.09 12.22
N ALA A 99 -3.33 -10.78 11.87
CA ALA A 99 -4.49 -11.26 12.61
C ALA A 99 -4.68 -12.76 12.39
N THR A 100 -4.34 -13.58 13.38
CA THR A 100 -4.65 -15.02 13.37
C THR A 100 -6.02 -15.25 13.99
N VAL A 101 -6.90 -15.90 13.24
CA VAL A 101 -8.30 -16.13 13.62
C VAL A 101 -8.63 -17.61 13.47
N ALA A 102 -9.15 -18.22 14.53
CA ALA A 102 -9.72 -19.55 14.45
C ALA A 102 -11.09 -19.49 13.79
N VAL A 103 -11.39 -20.44 12.91
CA VAL A 103 -12.71 -20.58 12.30
C VAL A 103 -13.29 -21.95 12.64
N VAL A 104 -14.60 -21.97 12.84
CA VAL A 104 -15.37 -23.18 13.09
C VAL A 104 -16.50 -23.22 12.08
N SER A 105 -16.58 -24.28 11.30
CA SER A 105 -17.74 -24.56 10.43
C SER A 105 -18.49 -25.82 10.84
N ARG A 106 -17.97 -26.58 11.80
CA ARG A 106 -18.64 -27.74 12.40
C ARG A 106 -18.12 -27.94 13.80
N TYR A 107 -19.04 -28.24 14.71
CA TYR A 107 -18.68 -28.74 16.02
C TYR A 107 -18.48 -30.25 15.93
N SER A 108 -17.24 -30.69 16.06
CA SER A 108 -16.85 -32.07 16.33
C SER A 108 -16.52 -32.23 17.81
N ILE A 109 -16.38 -33.48 18.27
CA ILE A 109 -16.06 -33.77 19.67
C ILE A 109 -14.72 -33.14 20.11
N ASN A 110 -13.79 -32.93 19.17
CA ASN A 110 -12.46 -32.36 19.43
C ASN A 110 -12.40 -30.85 19.18
N THR A 111 -13.48 -30.21 18.69
CA THR A 111 -13.44 -28.79 18.30
C THR A 111 -13.21 -27.90 19.53
N THR A 112 -13.84 -28.18 20.66
CA THR A 112 -13.68 -27.38 21.89
C THR A 112 -12.26 -27.47 22.43
N GLU A 113 -11.70 -28.69 22.51
CA GLU A 113 -10.31 -28.90 22.91
C GLU A 113 -9.35 -28.17 21.98
N ARG A 114 -9.54 -28.29 20.66
CA ARG A 114 -8.68 -27.59 19.70
C ARG A 114 -8.79 -26.08 19.80
N LEU A 115 -9.96 -25.52 20.08
CA LEU A 115 -10.12 -24.09 20.31
C LEU A 115 -9.38 -23.62 21.56
N LEU A 116 -9.37 -24.41 22.64
CA LEU A 116 -8.58 -24.13 23.84
C LEU A 116 -7.08 -24.18 23.53
N ASP A 117 -6.62 -25.18 22.78
CA ASP A 117 -5.22 -25.28 22.33
C ASP A 117 -4.80 -24.08 21.48
N LEU A 118 -5.65 -23.67 20.54
CA LEU A 118 -5.42 -22.48 19.71
C LEU A 118 -5.37 -21.21 20.57
N GLY A 119 -6.23 -21.13 21.59
CA GLY A 119 -6.20 -20.07 22.61
C GLY A 119 -4.87 -20.04 23.37
N ALA A 120 -4.37 -21.20 23.79
CA ALA A 120 -3.07 -21.34 24.45
C ALA A 120 -1.90 -20.96 23.53
N CYS A 121 -2.04 -21.18 22.21
CA CYS A 121 -1.09 -20.71 21.19
C CYS A 121 -1.18 -19.18 20.92
N GLY A 122 -2.12 -18.48 21.55
CA GLY A 122 -2.30 -17.02 21.43
C GLY A 122 -3.31 -16.58 20.37
N VAL A 123 -4.10 -17.50 19.79
CA VAL A 123 -5.23 -17.14 18.93
C VAL A 123 -6.36 -16.59 19.80
N ARG A 124 -6.67 -15.30 19.64
CA ARG A 124 -7.62 -14.58 20.52
C ARG A 124 -8.98 -14.28 19.89
N ARG A 125 -9.22 -14.79 18.69
CA ARG A 125 -10.47 -14.57 17.96
C ARG A 125 -10.92 -15.88 17.31
N VAL A 126 -12.19 -16.19 17.50
CA VAL A 126 -12.86 -17.36 16.92
C VAL A 126 -14.08 -16.86 16.15
N LEU A 127 -14.29 -17.35 14.94
CA LEU A 127 -15.47 -17.04 14.13
C LEU A 127 -16.22 -18.34 13.78
N ASP A 128 -17.53 -18.35 14.04
CA ASP A 128 -18.41 -19.42 13.60
C ASP A 128 -18.95 -19.12 12.19
N LEU A 129 -18.43 -19.83 11.19
CA LEU A 129 -18.80 -19.66 9.78
C LEU A 129 -20.10 -20.41 9.42
N ASN A 130 -20.77 -21.06 10.35
CA ASN A 130 -22.17 -21.49 10.15
C ASN A 130 -23.17 -20.37 10.42
N ALA A 131 -22.82 -19.43 11.29
CA ALA A 131 -23.68 -18.33 11.65
C ALA A 131 -23.51 -17.16 10.68
N ARG A 132 -24.60 -16.45 10.39
CA ARG A 132 -24.54 -15.21 9.59
C ARG A 132 -23.65 -14.16 10.23
N ASP A 133 -23.61 -14.12 11.56
CA ASP A 133 -22.84 -13.15 12.33
C ASP A 133 -21.33 -13.36 12.18
N GLY A 134 -20.85 -14.61 12.21
CA GLY A 134 -19.43 -14.89 11.97
C GLY A 134 -18.96 -14.45 10.58
N TRP A 135 -19.84 -14.52 9.57
CA TRP A 135 -19.57 -13.94 8.25
C TRP A 135 -19.58 -12.40 8.25
N GLN A 136 -20.43 -11.76 9.05
CA GLN A 136 -20.42 -10.29 9.20
C GLN A 136 -19.14 -9.82 9.88
N GLU A 137 -18.73 -10.50 10.94
CA GLU A 137 -17.48 -10.22 11.66
C GLU A 137 -16.25 -10.45 10.77
N LEU A 138 -16.21 -11.53 9.99
CA LEU A 138 -15.14 -11.75 9.01
C LEU A 138 -15.07 -10.61 8.00
N ARG A 139 -16.23 -10.16 7.50
CA ARG A 139 -16.29 -9.01 6.57
C ARG A 139 -15.83 -7.71 7.23
N ALA A 140 -16.20 -7.47 8.48
CA ALA A 140 -15.76 -6.29 9.23
C ALA A 140 -14.23 -6.30 9.43
N LEU A 141 -13.67 -7.48 9.75
CA LEU A 141 -12.22 -7.68 9.89
C LEU A 141 -11.46 -7.40 8.59
N LEU A 142 -12.02 -7.82 7.45
CA LEU A 142 -11.40 -7.70 6.13
C LEU A 142 -11.79 -6.42 5.38
N GLY A 143 -12.72 -5.63 5.93
CA GLY A 143 -13.37 -4.52 5.25
C GLY A 143 -12.50 -3.27 5.08
N ASP A 144 -11.41 -3.13 5.83
CA ASP A 144 -10.40 -2.10 5.58
C ASP A 144 -9.25 -2.68 4.73
N PRO A 145 -9.14 -2.33 3.44
CA PRO A 145 -8.04 -2.80 2.58
C PRO A 145 -6.69 -2.16 2.99
N THR A 146 -6.71 -1.18 3.89
CA THR A 146 -5.51 -0.50 4.36
C THR A 146 -4.75 -1.41 5.33
N THR A 147 -3.54 -1.81 4.96
CA THR A 147 -2.67 -2.56 5.90
C THR A 147 -2.50 -1.78 7.22
N PRO A 148 -2.34 -2.44 8.39
CA PRO A 148 -2.16 -1.73 9.66
C PRO A 148 -1.00 -0.72 9.63
N VAL A 149 0.08 -1.05 8.93
CA VAL A 149 1.22 -0.13 8.71
C VAL A 149 0.82 1.08 7.89
N ALA A 150 0.07 0.89 6.80
CA ALA A 150 -0.43 2.00 5.98
C ALA A 150 -1.37 2.91 6.77
N ALA A 151 -2.29 2.34 7.55
CA ALA A 151 -3.24 3.08 8.38
C ALA A 151 -2.50 3.90 9.44
N HIS A 152 -1.47 3.32 10.07
CA HIS A 152 -0.64 4.00 11.06
C HIS A 152 0.17 5.16 10.43
N ILE A 153 0.82 4.93 9.28
CA ILE A 153 1.55 5.99 8.56
C ILE A 153 0.59 7.12 8.19
N ARG A 154 -0.58 6.80 7.61
CA ARG A 154 -1.61 7.76 7.20
C ARG A 154 -2.13 8.58 8.39
N GLY A 155 -2.43 7.93 9.51
CA GLY A 155 -2.91 8.56 10.75
C GLY A 155 -1.93 9.54 11.38
N ARG A 156 -0.65 9.52 10.99
CA ARG A 156 0.37 10.46 11.48
C ARG A 156 0.76 11.49 10.43
N VAL A 157 0.86 11.10 9.16
CA VAL A 157 1.26 11.98 8.07
C VAL A 157 0.13 12.94 7.68
N LEU A 158 -1.10 12.45 7.52
CA LEU A 158 -2.20 13.31 7.04
C LEU A 158 -2.55 14.43 8.03
N PRO A 159 -2.61 14.21 9.36
CA PRO A 159 -2.76 15.32 10.31
C PRO A 159 -1.58 16.28 10.28
N ALA A 160 -0.34 15.76 10.11
CA ALA A 160 0.85 16.60 10.08
C ALA A 160 0.95 17.51 8.84
N LEU A 161 0.18 17.26 7.79
CA LEU A 161 0.06 18.14 6.62
C LEU A 161 -0.76 19.41 6.90
N ASP A 162 -1.47 19.50 8.04
CA ASP A 162 -2.17 20.71 8.48
C ASP A 162 -3.05 21.36 7.39
N THR A 163 -2.99 22.66 7.10
CA THR A 163 -3.85 23.29 6.10
C THR A 163 -3.36 23.09 4.65
N ALA A 164 -2.74 21.95 4.34
CA ALA A 164 -2.32 21.60 2.98
C ALA A 164 -3.50 21.52 2.01
N THR A 165 -3.24 21.79 0.73
CA THR A 165 -4.29 21.69 -0.31
C THR A 165 -4.84 20.25 -0.40
N PRO A 166 -6.10 20.06 -0.86
CA PRO A 166 -6.64 18.73 -1.15
C PRO A 166 -5.76 17.93 -2.12
N SER A 167 -5.23 18.59 -3.16
CA SER A 167 -4.30 17.99 -4.13
C SER A 167 -3.02 17.44 -3.47
N CYS A 168 -2.45 18.19 -2.52
CA CYS A 168 -1.29 17.76 -1.76
C CYS A 168 -1.60 16.58 -0.82
N ARG A 169 -2.72 16.65 -0.09
CA ARG A 169 -3.19 15.55 0.78
C ARG A 169 -3.43 14.27 -0.01
N SER A 170 -4.09 14.36 -1.17
CA SER A 170 -4.32 13.23 -2.07
C SER A 170 -3.02 12.63 -2.61
N TYR A 171 -2.01 13.46 -2.91
CA TYR A 171 -0.68 12.96 -3.29
C TYR A 171 -0.03 12.14 -2.18
N PHE A 172 -0.04 12.62 -0.93
CA PHE A 172 0.56 11.89 0.19
C PHE A 172 -0.22 10.62 0.54
N ASP A 173 -1.55 10.66 0.47
CA ASP A 173 -2.39 9.48 0.65
C ASP A 173 -2.08 8.41 -0.43
N ALA A 174 -2.01 8.81 -1.69
CA ALA A 174 -1.60 7.93 -2.79
C ALA A 174 -0.16 7.43 -2.61
N LEU A 175 0.78 8.29 -2.21
CA LEU A 175 2.16 7.90 -1.95
C LEU A 175 2.23 6.78 -0.90
N ILE A 176 1.52 6.93 0.23
CA ILE A 176 1.49 5.93 1.30
C ILE A 176 0.92 4.62 0.76
N ARG A 177 -0.25 4.67 0.11
CA ARG A 177 -0.91 3.48 -0.44
C ARG A 177 -0.06 2.72 -1.47
N LEU A 178 0.64 3.44 -2.34
CA LEU A 178 1.30 2.84 -3.51
C LEU A 178 2.78 2.49 -3.24
N ALA A 179 3.42 3.09 -2.24
CA ALA A 179 4.84 2.92 -1.95
C ALA A 179 5.32 1.46 -1.78
N PRO A 180 4.58 0.54 -1.11
CA PRO A 180 5.02 -0.85 -0.96
C PRO A 180 5.27 -1.55 -2.31
N SER A 181 4.42 -1.30 -3.30
CA SER A 181 4.44 -1.90 -4.64
C SER A 181 4.92 -0.95 -5.73
N THR A 182 5.74 0.04 -5.39
CA THR A 182 6.23 1.02 -6.35
C THR A 182 7.64 1.45 -6.01
N ALA A 183 8.61 0.88 -6.72
CA ALA A 183 10.03 1.14 -6.49
C ALA A 183 10.54 2.45 -7.13
N THR A 184 9.81 3.02 -8.10
CA THR A 184 10.29 4.17 -8.88
C THR A 184 9.28 5.31 -8.93
N VAL A 185 9.78 6.54 -9.02
CA VAL A 185 8.94 7.74 -9.23
C VAL A 185 8.20 7.66 -10.56
N ARG A 186 8.77 7.03 -11.58
CA ARG A 186 8.10 6.84 -12.88
C ARG A 186 6.81 6.03 -12.71
N ALA A 187 6.90 4.89 -12.03
CA ALA A 187 5.75 4.05 -11.75
C ALA A 187 4.73 4.76 -10.82
N LEU A 188 5.20 5.48 -9.80
CA LEU A 188 4.32 6.28 -8.93
C LEU A 188 3.55 7.32 -9.74
N ALA A 189 4.25 8.10 -10.56
CA ALA A 189 3.67 9.17 -11.37
C ALA A 189 2.62 8.61 -12.36
N GLY A 190 2.93 7.49 -13.02
CA GLY A 190 1.98 6.78 -13.89
C GLY A 190 0.71 6.34 -13.14
N ARG A 191 0.85 5.78 -11.93
CA ARG A 191 -0.30 5.34 -11.10
C ARG A 191 -1.16 6.48 -10.57
N ILE A 192 -0.62 7.69 -10.42
CA ILE A 192 -1.36 8.89 -9.97
C ILE A 192 -1.78 9.81 -11.13
N GLY A 193 -1.58 9.39 -12.38
CA GLY A 193 -2.04 10.12 -13.57
C GLY A 193 -1.24 11.38 -13.92
N VAL A 194 0.04 11.48 -13.50
CA VAL A 194 0.91 12.64 -13.78
C VAL A 194 2.19 12.19 -14.49
N SER A 195 2.71 12.98 -15.43
CA SER A 195 4.01 12.64 -16.05
C SER A 195 5.14 12.73 -15.00
N PRO A 196 6.16 11.84 -15.04
CA PRO A 196 7.28 11.90 -14.09
C PRO A 196 8.02 13.24 -14.12
N SER A 197 8.21 13.81 -15.31
CA SER A 197 8.88 15.11 -15.51
C SER A 197 8.07 16.26 -14.93
N THR A 198 6.74 16.26 -15.12
CA THR A 198 5.84 17.26 -14.54
C THR A 198 5.87 17.19 -13.02
N LEU A 199 5.80 15.99 -12.44
CA LEU A 199 5.84 15.79 -11.00
C LEU A 199 7.17 16.31 -10.42
N MET A 200 8.30 15.93 -11.02
CA MET A 200 9.62 16.42 -10.61
C MET A 200 9.72 17.95 -10.70
N SER A 201 9.29 18.55 -11.82
CA SER A 201 9.31 19.99 -12.05
C SER A 201 8.48 20.75 -11.01
N ARG A 202 7.29 20.25 -10.66
CA ARG A 202 6.42 20.86 -9.63
C ARG A 202 7.09 20.89 -8.26
N PHE A 203 7.66 19.78 -7.82
CA PHE A 203 8.38 19.73 -6.54
C PHE A 203 9.60 20.64 -6.54
N PHE A 204 10.35 20.68 -7.65
CA PHE A 204 11.50 21.56 -7.80
C PHE A 204 11.11 23.05 -7.73
N ARG A 205 10.09 23.48 -8.49
CA ARG A 205 9.60 24.86 -8.48
C ARG A 205 9.06 25.28 -7.11
N ALA A 206 8.44 24.35 -6.39
CA ALA A 206 7.98 24.57 -5.02
C ALA A 206 9.11 24.52 -3.98
N ARG A 207 10.37 24.27 -4.38
CA ARG A 207 11.54 24.09 -3.50
C ARG A 207 11.33 23.00 -2.44
N LEU A 208 10.58 21.96 -2.80
CA LEU A 208 10.35 20.79 -1.95
C LEU A 208 11.41 19.71 -2.20
N PRO A 209 11.67 18.84 -1.21
CA PRO A 209 12.39 17.59 -1.45
C PRO A 209 11.80 16.81 -2.62
N SER A 210 12.61 16.15 -3.43
CA SER A 210 12.09 15.49 -4.63
C SER A 210 11.07 14.38 -4.32
N PRO A 211 10.12 14.07 -5.23
CA PRO A 211 9.19 12.94 -5.10
C PRO A 211 9.91 11.61 -4.81
N LYS A 212 11.11 11.44 -5.37
CA LYS A 212 11.97 10.27 -5.13
C LYS A 212 12.31 10.13 -3.66
N ARG A 213 12.62 11.24 -2.99
CA ARG A 213 12.98 11.24 -1.57
C ARG A 213 11.80 10.87 -0.68
N TYR A 214 10.61 11.36 -0.99
CA TYR A 214 9.38 10.97 -0.28
C TYR A 214 9.07 9.48 -0.47
N LEU A 215 9.10 8.98 -1.71
CA LEU A 215 8.88 7.55 -2.01
C LEU A 215 9.90 6.65 -1.31
N ALA A 216 11.19 7.00 -1.40
CA ALA A 216 12.26 6.31 -0.72
C ALA A 216 12.01 6.21 0.79
N THR A 217 11.66 7.33 1.42
CA THR A 217 11.45 7.38 2.87
C THR A 217 10.21 6.60 3.29
N VAL A 218 9.08 6.74 2.60
CA VAL A 218 7.86 5.98 2.90
C VAL A 218 8.09 4.47 2.76
N ARG A 219 8.85 4.01 1.76
CA ARG A 219 9.23 2.59 1.63
C ARG A 219 10.05 2.11 2.83
N LEU A 220 10.90 2.95 3.41
CA LEU A 220 11.62 2.62 4.65
C LEU A 220 10.70 2.60 5.88
N LEU A 221 9.63 3.41 5.93
CA LEU A 221 8.61 3.28 6.98
C LEU A 221 7.95 1.90 6.95
N TYR A 222 7.57 1.42 5.75
CA TYR A 222 7.05 0.07 5.61
C TYR A 222 8.08 -1.00 6.00
N ALA A 223 9.35 -0.82 5.62
CA ALA A 223 10.40 -1.74 6.03
C ALA A 223 10.55 -1.80 7.57
N ALA A 224 10.51 -0.66 8.26
CA ALA A 224 10.53 -0.61 9.72
C ALA A 224 9.31 -1.32 10.33
N GLY A 225 8.11 -1.12 9.76
CA GLY A 225 6.90 -1.82 10.17
C GLY A 225 6.98 -3.33 10.00
N LEU A 226 7.52 -3.81 8.87
CA LEU A 226 7.71 -5.24 8.60
C LEU A 226 8.78 -5.85 9.54
N LEU A 227 9.91 -5.18 9.72
CA LEU A 227 11.03 -5.70 10.50
C LEU A 227 10.78 -5.73 12.02
N ARG A 228 9.63 -5.22 12.50
CA ARG A 228 9.14 -5.46 13.86
C ARG A 228 8.78 -6.93 14.10
N ALA A 229 8.35 -7.64 13.06
CA ALA A 229 8.03 -9.06 13.19
C ALA A 229 9.34 -9.85 13.34
N PRO A 230 9.58 -10.54 14.46
CA PRO A 230 10.84 -11.26 14.68
C PRO A 230 11.07 -12.35 13.62
N ALA A 231 9.99 -12.96 13.12
CA ALA A 231 10.03 -14.01 12.11
C ALA A 231 10.23 -13.52 10.66
N LEU A 232 10.37 -12.20 10.44
CA LEU A 232 10.77 -11.63 9.16
C LEU A 232 12.26 -11.31 9.13
N SER A 233 12.94 -11.82 8.11
CA SER A 233 14.32 -11.45 7.80
C SER A 233 14.38 -10.14 7.00
N ILE A 234 15.59 -9.59 6.86
CA ILE A 234 15.84 -8.46 5.96
C ILE A 234 15.52 -8.83 4.51
N ALA A 235 15.75 -10.08 4.13
CA ALA A 235 15.43 -10.56 2.79
C ALA A 235 13.92 -10.60 2.56
N ASP A 236 13.14 -11.12 3.51
CA ASP A 236 11.67 -11.15 3.41
C ASP A 236 11.10 -9.74 3.27
N ALA A 237 11.56 -8.80 4.10
CA ALA A 237 11.14 -7.40 4.02
C ALA A 237 11.50 -6.76 2.66
N ALA A 238 12.67 -7.07 2.11
CA ALA A 238 13.08 -6.58 0.80
C ALA A 238 12.17 -7.11 -0.31
N TYR A 239 11.90 -8.41 -0.35
CA TYR A 239 11.05 -9.01 -1.39
C TYR A 239 9.58 -8.59 -1.27
N ARG A 240 9.03 -8.49 -0.05
CA ARG A 240 7.67 -7.97 0.17
C ARG A 240 7.48 -6.53 -0.30
N LEU A 241 8.56 -5.75 -0.31
CA LEU A 241 8.56 -4.38 -0.82
C LEU A 241 8.98 -4.33 -2.30
N GLU A 242 9.05 -5.46 -2.98
CA GLU A 242 9.41 -5.57 -4.41
C GLU A 242 10.81 -5.01 -4.73
N TYR A 243 11.75 -5.08 -3.78
CA TYR A 243 13.16 -4.93 -4.14
C TYR A 243 13.62 -6.16 -4.91
N SER A 244 14.42 -5.94 -5.95
CA SER A 244 14.98 -7.04 -6.76
C SER A 244 15.88 -7.99 -5.97
N SER A 245 16.47 -7.51 -4.87
CA SER A 245 17.26 -8.33 -3.95
C SER A 245 17.43 -7.67 -2.58
N PRO A 246 17.83 -8.44 -1.54
CA PRO A 246 18.17 -7.89 -0.22
C PRO A 246 19.33 -6.88 -0.28
N GLN A 247 20.29 -7.08 -1.20
CA GLN A 247 21.40 -6.14 -1.40
C GLN A 247 20.91 -4.81 -2.01
N SER A 248 19.92 -4.85 -2.90
CA SER A 248 19.27 -3.65 -3.44
C SER A 248 18.59 -2.83 -2.33
N PHE A 249 17.87 -3.52 -1.44
CA PHE A 249 17.31 -2.90 -0.23
C PHE A 249 18.42 -2.32 0.68
N GLY A 250 19.49 -3.06 0.95
CA GLY A 250 20.61 -2.58 1.76
C GLY A 250 21.27 -1.32 1.19
N ARG A 251 21.46 -1.25 -0.14
CA ARG A 251 21.94 -0.03 -0.82
C ARG A 251 20.98 1.14 -0.64
N HIS A 252 19.68 0.89 -0.71
CA HIS A 252 18.67 1.93 -0.49
C HIS A 252 18.72 2.47 0.95
N VAL A 253 18.78 1.60 1.97
CA VAL A 253 18.95 2.00 3.37
C VAL A 253 20.20 2.86 3.54
N ARG A 254 21.35 2.42 3.00
CA ARG A 254 22.62 3.17 3.09
C ARG A 254 22.55 4.51 2.38
N SER A 255 21.92 4.59 1.22
CA SER A 255 21.76 5.85 0.46
C SER A 255 20.88 6.87 1.18
N VAL A 256 19.86 6.44 1.92
CA VAL A 256 18.90 7.34 2.58
C VAL A 256 19.33 7.68 4.00
N LEU A 257 19.89 6.71 4.74
CA LEU A 257 20.16 6.83 6.18
C LEU A 257 21.65 6.69 6.54
N GLY A 258 22.54 6.35 5.60
CA GLY A 258 23.97 6.19 5.87
C GLY A 258 24.36 4.92 6.65
N ILE A 259 23.39 4.04 6.96
CA ILE A 259 23.60 2.84 7.79
C ILE A 259 23.34 1.54 7.02
N THR A 260 23.69 0.40 7.62
CA THR A 260 23.39 -0.93 7.06
C THR A 260 21.94 -1.34 7.34
N ALA A 261 21.39 -2.29 6.58
CA ALA A 261 20.06 -2.84 6.82
C ALA A 261 19.93 -3.53 8.18
N ALA A 262 21.01 -4.15 8.68
CA ALA A 262 21.05 -4.75 10.02
C ALA A 262 20.97 -3.68 11.12
N ALA A 263 21.76 -2.61 11.00
CA ALA A 263 21.68 -1.47 11.92
C ALA A 263 20.31 -0.79 11.84
N PHE A 264 19.71 -0.71 10.66
CA PHE A 264 18.35 -0.18 10.48
C PHE A 264 17.33 -1.00 11.28
N ARG A 265 17.34 -2.34 11.16
CA ARG A 265 16.46 -3.24 11.94
C ARG A 265 16.59 -3.03 13.46
N GLN A 266 17.80 -2.78 13.94
CA GLN A 266 18.06 -2.61 15.37
C GLN A 266 17.67 -1.22 15.89
N ARG A 267 17.85 -0.17 15.08
CA ARG A 267 17.73 1.23 15.51
C ARG A 267 16.39 1.88 15.20
N TYR A 268 15.66 1.38 14.20
CA TYR A 268 14.42 2.02 13.73
C TYR A 268 13.21 1.12 13.96
N THR A 269 12.32 1.62 14.81
CA THR A 269 10.91 1.21 14.86
C THR A 269 10.11 1.98 13.80
N LEU A 270 8.87 1.56 13.53
CA LEU A 270 7.98 2.32 12.66
C LEU A 270 7.78 3.73 13.22
N GLU A 271 7.59 3.83 14.53
CA GLU A 271 7.32 5.04 15.27
C GLU A 271 8.49 6.04 15.16
N THR A 272 9.71 5.61 15.47
CA THR A 272 10.91 6.47 15.38
C THR A 272 11.23 6.87 13.93
N ALA A 273 11.01 5.97 12.97
CA ALA A 273 11.18 6.29 11.55
C ALA A 273 10.16 7.33 11.06
N LEU A 274 8.91 7.22 11.52
CA LEU A 274 7.80 8.10 11.17
C LEU A 274 7.97 9.50 11.79
N GLU A 275 8.43 9.58 13.04
CA GLU A 275 8.81 10.83 13.68
C GLU A 275 9.88 11.58 12.88
N HIS A 276 10.95 10.88 12.49
CA HIS A 276 11.99 11.46 11.63
C HIS A 276 11.45 11.89 10.27
N PHE A 277 10.56 11.11 9.66
CA PHE A 277 9.92 11.46 8.40
C PHE A 277 9.12 12.77 8.52
N VAL A 278 8.23 12.84 9.53
CA VAL A 278 7.39 14.02 9.76
C VAL A 278 8.24 15.24 10.09
N ALA A 279 9.21 15.12 10.99
CA ALA A 279 10.06 16.23 11.42
C ALA A 279 10.94 16.79 10.30
N ARG A 280 11.39 15.96 9.35
CA ARG A 280 12.35 16.37 8.30
C ARG A 280 11.72 16.65 6.95
N LEU A 281 10.62 15.99 6.61
CA LEU A 281 10.02 16.05 5.27
C LEU A 281 8.60 16.59 5.26
N ILE A 282 7.93 16.73 6.41
CA ILE A 282 6.58 17.31 6.46
C ILE A 282 6.58 18.67 7.15
N VAL A 283 6.96 18.73 8.42
CA VAL A 283 6.87 19.94 9.26
C VAL A 283 7.59 21.15 8.65
N PRO A 284 8.83 21.04 8.12
CA PRO A 284 9.55 22.20 7.59
C PRO A 284 8.90 22.83 6.35
N TYR A 285 8.00 22.09 5.68
CA TYR A 285 7.42 22.48 4.39
C TYR A 285 5.92 22.75 4.46
N ARG A 286 5.32 22.78 5.66
CA ARG A 286 3.88 23.01 5.87
C ARG A 286 3.36 24.25 5.16
N SER A 287 4.08 25.36 5.24
CA SER A 287 3.70 26.62 4.58
C SER A 287 3.59 26.46 3.06
N VAL A 288 4.53 25.73 2.44
CA VAL A 288 4.53 25.43 1.00
C VAL A 288 3.35 24.52 0.63
N PHE A 289 3.02 23.54 1.48
CA PHE A 289 1.90 22.62 1.22
C PHE A 289 0.53 23.29 1.18
N ARG A 290 0.38 24.49 1.77
CA ARG A 290 -0.87 25.28 1.73
C ARG A 290 -1.24 25.74 0.31
N THR A 291 -0.27 25.87 -0.58
CA THR A 291 -0.47 26.31 -1.97
C THR A 291 -0.05 25.26 -2.99
N PHE A 292 0.75 24.28 -2.58
CA PHE A 292 1.28 23.25 -3.47
C PHE A 292 0.19 22.33 -4.01
N ARG A 293 0.13 22.17 -5.34
CA ARG A 293 -0.87 21.34 -6.04
C ARG A 293 -0.20 20.32 -6.97
N PRO A 294 0.27 19.17 -6.43
CA PRO A 294 1.05 18.22 -7.20
C PRO A 294 0.25 17.48 -8.28
N LEU A 295 -1.06 17.31 -8.09
CA LEU A 295 -1.91 16.48 -8.95
C LEU A 295 -2.73 17.27 -9.97
N ASP A 296 -2.91 18.57 -9.78
CA ASP A 296 -3.77 19.38 -10.66
C ASP A 296 -3.26 19.30 -12.10
N TYR A 297 -4.13 19.09 -13.08
CA TYR A 297 -3.71 19.18 -14.47
C TYR A 297 -3.28 20.62 -14.74
N GLY A 298 -2.04 20.80 -15.24
CA GLY A 298 -1.64 22.12 -15.69
C GLY A 298 -2.49 22.45 -16.90
N VAL A 299 -3.35 23.47 -16.81
CA VAL A 299 -3.67 24.25 -18.00
C VAL A 299 -2.30 24.71 -18.52
N PRO A 300 -1.87 24.32 -19.73
CA PRO A 300 -0.63 24.83 -20.29
C PRO A 300 -0.74 26.35 -20.28
N ASP A 301 0.27 27.03 -19.75
CA ASP A 301 0.42 28.47 -19.94
C ASP A 301 0.44 28.73 -21.46
N PRO A 302 -0.55 29.46 -22.03
CA PRO A 302 -0.63 29.71 -23.46
C PRO A 302 0.59 30.49 -24.00
N GLY A 303 1.46 31.02 -23.12
CA GLY A 303 2.72 31.66 -23.50
C GLY A 303 3.77 30.72 -24.10
N HIS A 304 3.87 29.46 -23.68
CA HIS A 304 4.96 28.56 -24.13
C HIS A 304 4.75 27.93 -25.51
N LEU A 305 3.51 27.82 -25.98
CA LEU A 305 3.21 27.32 -27.33
C LEU A 305 3.50 28.35 -28.43
N ARG A 306 3.63 29.64 -28.08
CA ARG A 306 3.92 30.71 -29.05
C ARG A 306 5.41 30.84 -29.41
N GLU A 307 6.32 30.36 -28.56
CA GLU A 307 7.76 30.36 -28.86
C GLU A 307 8.19 29.15 -29.70
N ALA A 308 7.60 27.97 -29.46
CA ALA A 308 7.93 26.75 -30.21
C ALA A 308 7.51 26.82 -31.69
N PHE A 309 6.51 27.62 -32.05
CA PHE A 309 6.08 27.84 -33.44
C PHE A 309 6.82 28.99 -34.14
N ARG A 310 7.60 29.83 -33.43
CA ARG A 310 8.40 30.91 -34.04
C ARG A 310 9.82 30.48 -34.41
N THR A 311 10.38 29.48 -33.73
CA THR A 311 11.74 28.99 -33.99
C THR A 311 11.81 27.86 -35.02
N GLY A 312 10.68 27.41 -35.57
CA GLY A 312 10.60 26.29 -36.51
C GLY A 312 10.52 26.62 -38.00
N VAL A 313 10.75 27.88 -38.43
CA VAL A 313 10.74 28.23 -39.86
C VAL A 313 11.91 29.13 -40.22
N ARG A 314 13.02 28.53 -40.66
CA ARG A 314 13.88 29.07 -41.74
C ARG A 314 14.97 28.08 -42.18
N ARG A 315 14.76 27.50 -43.38
CA ARG A 315 15.71 27.08 -44.44
C ARG A 315 16.75 25.98 -44.08
N ALA A 316 17.12 25.06 -44.97
CA ALA A 316 17.21 25.15 -46.42
C ALA A 316 17.02 23.78 -47.11
N THR A 317 16.20 23.80 -48.17
CA THR A 317 16.38 22.99 -49.38
C THR A 317 17.67 23.41 -50.11
N THR A 318 18.54 22.45 -50.43
CA THR A 318 19.37 22.48 -51.65
C THR A 318 19.60 21.05 -52.14
N ARG A 319 19.19 20.80 -53.39
CA ARG A 319 19.56 19.66 -54.24
C ARG A 319 21.03 19.77 -54.64
N TYR A 320 21.77 18.66 -54.79
CA TYR A 320 22.24 18.14 -56.10
C TYR A 320 23.16 16.93 -55.95
N SER A 321 23.16 16.15 -57.01
CA SER A 321 23.82 14.89 -57.36
C SER A 321 25.35 14.89 -57.30
N GLY A 322 25.93 13.70 -57.17
CA GLY A 322 27.34 13.37 -57.32
C GLY A 322 27.64 12.01 -56.71
#